data_AF-M6Y5Q2-F1
#
_entry.id   AF-M6Y5Q2-F1
#
_cell.length_a   1.000
_cell.length_b   1.000
_cell.length_c   1.000
_cell.angle_alpha   90.00
_cell.angle_beta   90.00
_cell.angle_gamma   90.00
#
_symmetry.space_group_name_H-M   'P 1'
#
loop_
_entity.id
_entity.type
_entity.pdbx_description
1 polymer ?
#
loop_
_entity_poly.entity_id
_entity_poly.type
_entity_poly.pdbx_seq_one_letter_code
_entity_poly.pdbx_strand_id
1 'polypeptide(L)'
;MKQKIILILFGISAFCNLLFVFLAFKKFTEPVSITAQPNCPKDKKEFFSVVRILPHPPDFLEGKSLRFLSYTTQKENGRRWILFQEKIGNGQKETKVDAEAVRWF
;
A
#
# COMPACT_ATOMS: atom_id res chain seq x y z
N MET A 1 30.71 -0.43 49.56
CA MET A 1 30.94 -1.31 48.39
C MET A 1 29.67 -1.98 47.88
N LYS A 2 28.84 -2.61 48.74
CA LYS A 2 27.63 -3.34 48.33
C LYS A 2 26.63 -2.55 47.46
N GLN A 3 26.32 -1.29 47.81
CA GLN A 3 25.41 -0.44 47.01
C GLN A 3 25.93 -0.11 45.62
N LYS A 4 27.24 0.12 45.45
CA LYS A 4 27.85 0.37 44.14
C LYS A 4 27.72 -0.86 43.23
N ILE A 5 27.89 -2.06 43.80
CA ILE A 5 27.73 -3.32 43.06
C ILE A 5 26.28 -3.52 42.61
N ILE A 6 25.31 -3.24 43.47
CA ILE A 6 23.88 -3.34 43.12
C ILE A 6 23.51 -2.35 42.00
N LEU A 7 24.00 -1.12 42.04
CA LEU A 7 23.78 -0.12 41.00
C LEU A 7 24.39 -0.54 39.66
N ILE A 8 25.59 -1.13 39.67
CA ILE A 8 26.24 -1.65 38.47
C ILE A 8 25.43 -2.81 37.87
N LEU A 9 24.96 -3.75 38.71
CA LEU A 9 24.13 -4.86 38.25
C LEU A 9 22.79 -4.39 37.69
N PHE A 10 22.17 -3.38 38.30
CA PHE A 10 20.94 -2.77 37.81
C PHE A 10 21.16 -2.09 36.45
N GLY A 11 22.26 -1.35 36.30
CA GLY A 11 22.64 -0.73 35.04
C GLY A 11 22.86 -1.74 33.91
N ILE A 12 23.55 -2.85 34.20
CA ILE A 12 23.76 -3.93 33.23
C ILE A 12 22.43 -4.57 32.82
N SER A 13 21.55 -4.85 33.79
CA SER A 13 20.23 -5.42 33.52
C SER A 13 19.37 -4.51 32.63
N ALA A 14 19.33 -3.21 32.94
CA ALA A 14 18.58 -2.24 32.14
C ALA A 14 19.13 -2.15 30.71
N PHE A 15 20.45 -2.13 30.56
CA PHE A 15 21.11 -2.07 29.25
C PHE A 15 20.85 -3.32 28.40
N CYS A 16 20.89 -4.52 29.00
CA CYS A 16 20.58 -5.77 28.30
C CYS A 16 19.12 -5.79 27.79
N ASN A 17 18.17 -5.34 28.61
CA ASN A 17 16.76 -5.25 28.18
C ASN A 17 16.58 -4.26 27.02
N LEU A 18 17.25 -3.11 27.08
CA LEU A 18 17.15 -2.07 26.05
C LEU A 18 17.75 -2.53 24.71
N LEU A 19 18.88 -3.25 24.74
CA LEU A 19 19.47 -3.88 23.55
C LEU A 19 18.54 -4.94 22.92
N PHE A 20 17.86 -5.73 23.73
CA PHE A 20 16.97 -6.78 23.25
C PHE A 20 15.76 -6.19 22.51
N VAL A 21 15.17 -5.13 23.08
CA VAL A 21 14.09 -4.36 22.44
C VAL A 21 14.58 -3.73 21.13
N PHE A 22 15.75 -3.09 21.13
CA PHE A 22 16.32 -2.48 19.91
C PHE A 22 16.55 -3.50 18.78
N LEU A 23 17.07 -4.69 19.10
CA LEU A 23 17.26 -5.77 18.12
C LEU A 23 15.93 -6.31 17.59
N ALA A 24 14.90 -6.41 18.45
CA ALA A 24 13.56 -6.80 18.02
C ALA A 24 12.98 -5.76 17.04
N PHE A 25 13.04 -4.48 17.36
CA PHE A 25 12.56 -3.42 16.46
C PHE A 25 13.35 -3.32 15.16
N LYS A 26 14.68 -3.54 15.18
CA LYS A 26 15.50 -3.54 13.95
C LYS A 26 15.06 -4.63 12.96
N LYS A 27 14.58 -5.79 13.42
CA LYS A 27 14.02 -6.82 12.53
C LYS A 27 12.68 -6.44 11.88
N PHE A 28 11.93 -5.51 12.48
CA PHE A 28 10.67 -5.01 11.91
C PHE A 28 10.87 -3.81 10.98
N THR A 29 12.06 -3.21 10.98
CA THR A 29 12.41 -2.04 10.17
C THR A 29 13.34 -2.41 9.01
N GLU A 30 13.05 -3.51 8.31
CA GLU A 30 13.43 -3.56 6.90
C GLU A 30 12.30 -2.85 6.13
N PRO A 31 12.47 -1.59 5.71
CA PRO A 31 11.61 -1.09 4.66
C PRO A 31 11.83 -2.02 3.48
N VAL A 32 10.79 -2.73 3.05
CA VAL A 32 10.78 -3.40 1.76
C VAL A 32 11.02 -2.32 0.72
N SER A 33 12.29 -2.04 0.42
CA SER A 33 12.68 -1.20 -0.67
C SER A 33 12.36 -2.01 -1.91
N ILE A 34 11.28 -1.65 -2.59
CA ILE A 34 11.00 -2.12 -3.94
C ILE A 34 12.07 -1.46 -4.82
N THR A 35 13.29 -2.00 -4.78
CA THR A 35 14.34 -1.64 -5.73
C THR A 35 13.92 -2.30 -7.03
N ALA A 36 13.30 -1.52 -7.91
CA ALA A 36 13.02 -1.95 -9.27
C ALA A 36 14.32 -2.49 -9.88
N GLN A 37 14.31 -3.74 -10.34
CA GLN A 37 15.46 -4.34 -11.00
C GLN A 37 15.89 -3.46 -12.18
N PRO A 38 17.18 -3.11 -12.31
CA PRO A 38 17.66 -2.19 -13.34
C PRO A 38 17.63 -2.79 -14.76
N ASN A 39 17.39 -4.10 -14.90
CA ASN A 39 17.33 -4.82 -16.17
C ASN A 39 15.91 -5.20 -16.60
N CYS A 40 14.93 -4.34 -16.34
CA CYS A 40 13.63 -4.49 -16.97
C CYS A 40 13.75 -4.10 -18.46
N PRO A 41 13.51 -5.03 -19.42
CA PRO A 41 13.58 -4.71 -20.84
C PRO A 41 12.65 -3.52 -21.16
N LYS A 42 13.15 -2.57 -21.96
CA LYS A 42 12.45 -1.35 -22.40
C LYS A 42 11.25 -1.61 -23.33
N ASP A 43 10.75 -2.84 -23.39
CA ASP A 43 9.40 -3.07 -23.87
C ASP A 43 8.46 -2.65 -22.75
N LYS A 44 8.07 -1.37 -22.78
CA LYS A 44 6.97 -0.82 -21.99
C LYS A 44 5.66 -1.48 -22.42
N LYS A 45 5.50 -2.77 -22.10
CA LYS A 45 4.16 -3.33 -21.90
C LYS A 45 3.61 -2.54 -20.73
N GLU A 46 2.81 -1.52 -21.03
CA GLU A 46 2.03 -0.82 -20.03
C GLU A 46 1.17 -1.89 -19.35
N PHE A 47 1.53 -2.24 -18.12
CA PHE A 47 0.78 -3.21 -17.34
C PHE A 47 -0.51 -2.55 -16.91
N PHE A 48 -1.58 -2.80 -17.66
CA PHE A 48 -2.91 -2.39 -17.27
C PHE A 48 -3.46 -3.40 -16.28
N SER A 49 -3.82 -2.92 -15.09
CA SER A 49 -4.64 -3.71 -14.19
C SER A 49 -6.08 -3.68 -14.70
N VAL A 50 -6.79 -4.79 -14.57
CA VAL A 50 -8.18 -4.93 -15.02
C VAL A 50 -9.06 -5.09 -13.81
N VAL A 51 -10.14 -4.32 -13.73
CA VAL A 51 -11.15 -4.46 -12.68
C VAL A 51 -12.52 -4.61 -13.30
N ARG A 52 -13.36 -5.44 -12.67
CA ARG A 52 -14.74 -5.62 -13.11
C ARG A 52 -15.66 -4.84 -12.17
N ILE A 53 -16.54 -4.04 -12.77
CA ILE A 53 -17.54 -3.28 -12.02
C ILE A 53 -18.79 -4.14 -11.89
N LEU A 54 -19.17 -4.39 -10.64
CA LEU A 54 -20.41 -5.06 -10.27
C LEU A 54 -21.61 -4.16 -10.57
N PRO A 55 -22.81 -4.73 -10.79
CA PRO A 55 -24.04 -3.96 -10.81
C PRO A 55 -24.16 -3.16 -9.52
N HIS A 56 -24.12 -1.83 -9.61
CA HIS A 56 -24.25 -0.95 -8.45
C HIS A 56 -25.03 0.31 -8.83
N PRO A 57 -26.05 0.70 -8.06
CA PRO A 57 -26.82 1.90 -8.33
C PRO A 57 -25.98 3.19 -8.12
N PRO A 58 -26.07 4.20 -9.00
CA PRO A 58 -26.80 4.21 -10.27
C PRO A 58 -26.05 3.47 -11.39
N ASP A 59 -26.79 2.86 -12.33
CA ASP A 59 -26.38 1.82 -13.30
C ASP A 59 -25.29 2.20 -14.35
N PHE A 60 -24.49 3.25 -14.11
CA PHE A 60 -23.64 3.88 -15.13
C PHE A 60 -22.47 3.01 -15.65
N LEU A 61 -22.06 1.97 -14.92
CA LEU A 61 -20.86 1.17 -15.24
C LEU A 61 -21.09 -0.35 -15.13
N GLU A 62 -22.35 -0.79 -15.05
CA GLU A 62 -22.71 -2.19 -14.85
C GLU A 62 -22.03 -3.11 -15.88
N GLY A 63 -21.32 -4.14 -15.38
CA GLY A 63 -20.70 -5.18 -16.19
C GLY A 63 -19.48 -4.75 -17.00
N LYS A 64 -19.03 -3.48 -16.91
CA LYS A 64 -17.83 -3.00 -17.61
C LYS A 64 -16.56 -3.47 -16.90
N SER A 65 -15.58 -3.83 -17.72
CA SER A 65 -14.20 -4.06 -17.28
C SER A 65 -13.38 -2.81 -17.60
N LEU A 66 -12.82 -2.17 -16.58
CA LEU A 66 -11.93 -1.02 -16.76
C LEU A 66 -10.48 -1.48 -16.83
N ARG A 67 -9.71 -0.91 -17.75
CA ARG A 67 -8.26 -1.08 -17.84
C ARG A 67 -7.60 0.20 -17.35
N PHE A 68 -6.95 0.12 -16.19
CA PHE A 68 -6.39 1.30 -15.53
C PHE A 68 -4.88 1.17 -15.29
N LEU A 69 -4.22 2.32 -15.26
CA LEU A 69 -2.80 2.47 -14.93
C LEU A 69 -2.59 2.59 -13.41
N SER A 70 -3.48 3.34 -12.76
CA SER A 70 -3.46 3.57 -11.32
C SER A 70 -4.88 3.85 -10.81
N TYR A 71 -5.04 3.80 -9.49
CA TYR A 71 -6.28 4.21 -8.85
C TYR A 71 -5.98 5.00 -7.56
N THR A 72 -6.91 5.86 -7.16
CA THR A 72 -6.90 6.51 -5.85
C THR A 72 -8.24 6.32 -5.16
N THR A 73 -8.25 6.37 -3.83
CA THR A 73 -9.47 6.27 -3.03
C THR A 73 -9.81 7.62 -2.42
N GLN A 74 -11.05 8.07 -2.53
CA GLN A 74 -11.56 9.28 -1.91
C GLN A 74 -12.79 9.00 -1.06
N LYS A 75 -13.00 9.80 -0.01
CA LYS A 75 -14.20 9.74 0.82
C LYS A 75 -14.97 11.03 0.68
N GLU A 76 -16.20 10.95 0.19
CA GLU A 76 -17.10 12.09 0.04
C GLU A 76 -18.47 11.73 0.61
N ASN A 77 -19.05 12.62 1.42
CA ASN A 77 -20.39 12.44 1.99
C ASN A 77 -20.61 11.07 2.69
N GLY A 78 -19.58 10.57 3.36
CA GLY A 78 -19.61 9.28 4.05
C GLY A 78 -19.40 8.06 3.15
N ARG A 79 -19.47 8.21 1.82
CA ARG A 79 -19.24 7.14 0.84
C ARG A 79 -17.78 7.11 0.37
N ARG A 80 -17.31 5.92 0.01
CA ARG A 80 -15.96 5.71 -0.52
C ARG A 80 -16.04 5.56 -2.03
N TRP A 81 -15.16 6.27 -2.72
CA TRP A 81 -15.05 6.28 -4.17
C TRP A 81 -13.66 5.83 -4.56
N ILE A 82 -13.57 5.12 -5.69
CA ILE A 82 -12.33 4.74 -6.35
C ILE A 82 -12.26 5.49 -7.66
N LEU A 83 -11.17 6.22 -7.88
CA LEU A 83 -10.89 6.98 -9.08
C LEU A 83 -9.86 6.22 -9.89
N PHE A 84 -10.28 5.61 -10.99
CA PHE A 84 -9.42 4.86 -11.89
C PHE A 84 -8.84 5.78 -12.97
N GLN A 85 -7.52 5.75 -13.13
CA GLN A 85 -6.82 6.46 -14.20
C GLN A 85 -6.67 5.52 -15.39
N GLU A 86 -7.51 5.69 -16.40
CA GLU A 86 -7.54 4.90 -17.64
C GLU A 86 -6.73 5.58 -18.74
N LYS A 87 -5.99 4.80 -19.53
CA LYS A 87 -5.35 5.30 -20.74
C LYS A 87 -6.27 5.07 -21.94
N ILE A 88 -6.67 6.14 -22.61
CA ILE A 88 -7.51 6.08 -23.81
C ILE A 88 -6.77 6.75 -24.95
N GLY A 89 -6.19 5.94 -25.84
CA GLY A 89 -5.33 6.44 -26.92
C GLY A 89 -4.11 7.20 -26.37
N ASN A 90 -4.00 8.48 -26.74
CA ASN A 90 -2.94 9.38 -26.24
C ASN A 90 -3.36 10.20 -25.00
N GLY A 91 -4.60 10.03 -24.53
CA GLY A 91 -5.13 10.75 -23.37
C GLY A 91 -5.24 9.90 -22.10
N GLN A 92 -5.47 10.57 -20.98
CA GLN A 92 -5.86 9.94 -19.71
C GLN A 92 -7.31 10.32 -19.40
N LYS A 93 -8.07 9.36 -18.89
CA LYS A 93 -9.44 9.55 -18.42
C LYS A 93 -9.51 9.07 -16.98
N GLU A 94 -10.10 9.88 -16.12
CA GLU A 94 -10.46 9.45 -14.78
C GLU A 94 -11.89 8.91 -14.76
N THR A 95 -12.08 7.72 -14.20
CA THR A 95 -13.40 7.11 -14.01
C THR A 95 -13.64 6.91 -12.51
N LYS A 96 -14.62 7.63 -11.96
CA LYS A 96 -15.06 7.53 -10.57
C LYS A 96 -16.08 6.41 -10.41
N VAL A 97 -15.82 5.50 -9.49
CA VAL A 97 -16.64 4.31 -9.21
C VAL A 97 -16.88 4.22 -7.71
N ASP A 98 -18.07 3.81 -7.28
CA ASP A 98 -18.30 3.50 -5.88
C ASP A 98 -17.42 2.31 -5.47
N ALA A 99 -16.76 2.40 -4.32
CA ALA A 99 -15.88 1.33 -3.84
C ALA A 99 -16.63 0.00 -3.63
N GLU A 100 -17.92 0.05 -3.32
CA GLU A 100 -18.76 -1.16 -3.14
C GLU A 100 -19.05 -1.87 -4.48
N ALA A 101 -18.93 -1.15 -5.59
CA ALA A 101 -19.17 -1.67 -6.94
C ALA A 101 -17.94 -2.36 -7.56
N VAL A 102 -16.81 -2.43 -6.84
CA VAL A 102 -15.53 -2.85 -7.42
C VAL A 102 -15.13 -4.24 -6.94
N ARG A 103 -14.96 -5.18 -7.88
CA ARG A 103 -14.44 -6.53 -7.59
C ARG A 103 -13.02 -6.70 -8.14
N TRP A 104 -12.06 -6.89 -7.23
CA TRP A 104 -10.65 -7.17 -7.52
C TRP A 104 -10.46 -8.66 -7.87
N PHE A 105 -9.59 -8.96 -8.83
CA PHE A 105 -9.19 -10.32 -9.24
C PHE A 105 -7.68 -10.46 -9.19
#